data_AF-A0A7S3KP83-F1
#
_entry.id   AF-A0A7S3KP83-F1
#
_cell.length_a   1.000
_cell.length_b   1.000
_cell.length_c   1.000
_cell.angle_alpha   90.00
_cell.angle_beta   90.00
_cell.angle_gamma   90.00
#
_symmetry.space_group_name_H-M   'P 1'
#
loop_
_entity.id
_entity.type
_entity.pdbx_description
1 polymer ?
#
loop_
_entity_poly.entity_id
_entity_poly.type
_entity_poly.pdbx_seq_one_letter_code
_entity_poly.pdbx_strand_id
1 'polypeptide(L)'
;QALKRIQNLKSHFTFSPIPINPTVFKVHDNVQAAIRENKPVVALESTIITHGMEYPMNVTTALAVEKNIIEQGAIPATIGIIDGIIHVGITEEQIEFLAKNKQKCRKCSRRDLGYIVAKKGHGSTTVAATMYIAFLAGIKIFVTGGIGGVHRGAEETFDIS
;
A
#
# COMPACT_ATOMS: atom_id res chain seq x y z
N GLN A 1 -15.80 30.62 -17.62
CA GLN A 1 -16.53 29.64 -16.76
C GLN A 1 -15.75 28.34 -16.53
N ALA A 2 -15.14 27.73 -17.56
CA ALA A 2 -14.34 26.51 -17.43
C ALA A 2 -13.08 26.65 -16.53
N LEU A 3 -12.33 27.75 -16.65
CA LEU A 3 -11.15 28.02 -15.80
C LEU A 3 -11.48 28.11 -14.30
N LYS A 4 -12.65 28.66 -13.94
CA LYS A 4 -13.16 28.69 -12.55
C LYS A 4 -13.47 27.29 -12.02
N ARG A 5 -13.98 26.38 -12.87
CA ARG A 5 -14.21 24.97 -12.51
C ARG A 5 -12.88 24.22 -12.28
N ILE A 6 -11.87 24.49 -13.10
CA ILE A 6 -10.52 23.91 -12.93
C ILE A 6 -9.83 24.45 -11.65
N GLN A 7 -9.97 25.74 -11.35
CA GLN A 7 -9.49 26.30 -10.08
C GLN A 7 -10.19 25.70 -8.85
N ASN A 8 -11.50 25.47 -8.92
CA ASN A 8 -12.23 24.77 -7.85
C ASN A 8 -11.82 23.29 -7.72
N LEU A 9 -11.46 22.61 -8.80
CA LEU A 9 -10.91 21.25 -8.69
C LEU A 9 -9.58 21.25 -7.93
N LYS A 10 -8.69 22.23 -8.18
CA LYS A 10 -7.44 22.34 -7.43
C LYS A 10 -7.67 22.44 -5.92
N SER A 11 -8.71 23.16 -5.47
CA SER A 11 -9.03 23.25 -4.03
C SER A 11 -9.59 21.95 -3.44
N HIS A 12 -10.18 21.07 -4.26
CA HIS A 12 -10.63 19.73 -3.82
C HIS A 12 -9.49 18.71 -3.76
N PHE A 13 -8.38 18.98 -4.46
CA PHE A 13 -7.18 18.14 -4.46
C PHE A 13 -6.03 18.71 -3.62
N THR A 14 -6.16 19.93 -3.08
CA THR A 14 -5.28 20.44 -2.02
C THR A 14 -5.74 19.86 -0.69
N PHE A 15 -5.22 18.69 -0.36
CA PHE A 15 -5.39 18.11 0.98
C PHE A 15 -4.32 18.67 1.91
N SER A 16 -4.76 19.13 3.09
CA SER A 16 -3.85 19.30 4.21
C SER A 16 -3.45 17.91 4.70
N PRO A 17 -2.16 17.60 4.87
CA PRO A 17 -1.74 16.31 5.38
C PRO A 17 -2.39 16.10 6.76
N ILE A 18 -3.15 15.02 6.91
CA ILE A 18 -3.65 14.61 8.23
C ILE A 18 -2.41 14.37 9.11
N PRO A 19 -2.38 14.85 10.35
CA PRO A 19 -1.26 14.56 11.25
C PRO A 19 -1.10 13.05 11.42
N ILE A 20 -0.05 12.51 10.80
CA ILE A 20 0.28 11.09 10.90
C ILE A 20 1.03 10.88 12.20
N ASN A 21 0.54 9.99 13.06
CA ASN A 21 1.24 9.61 14.27
C ASN A 21 2.47 8.75 13.90
N PRO A 22 3.71 9.24 14.09
CA PRO A 22 4.93 8.56 13.64
C PRO A 22 5.20 7.25 14.38
N THR A 23 4.51 7.00 15.50
CA THR A 23 4.65 5.75 16.27
C THR A 23 3.96 4.56 15.61
N VAL A 24 2.95 4.79 14.76
CA VAL A 24 2.14 3.74 14.12
C VAL A 24 2.20 3.78 12.59
N PHE A 25 2.91 4.76 12.02
CA PHE A 25 3.02 4.94 10.58
C PHE A 25 4.40 5.47 10.23
N LYS A 26 5.15 4.70 9.45
CA LYS A 26 6.53 4.98 9.05
C LYS A 26 6.63 4.98 7.53
N VAL A 27 7.18 6.07 7.00
CA VAL A 27 7.59 6.15 5.59
C VAL A 27 9.08 5.95 5.55
N HIS A 28 9.56 5.03 4.71
CA HIS A 28 10.99 4.78 4.56
C HIS A 28 11.71 6.02 4.02
N ASP A 29 12.94 6.25 4.45
CA ASP A 29 13.66 7.50 4.19
C ASP A 29 13.83 7.79 2.69
N ASN A 30 14.08 6.76 1.87
CA ASN A 30 14.17 6.92 0.41
C ASN A 30 12.84 7.37 -0.22
N VAL A 31 11.71 6.84 0.25
CA VAL A 31 10.36 7.21 -0.20
C VAL A 31 10.06 8.63 0.24
N GLN A 32 10.37 8.97 1.50
CA GLN A 32 10.16 10.31 2.03
C GLN A 32 11.00 11.36 1.28
N ALA A 33 12.26 11.07 0.99
CA ALA A 33 13.12 11.92 0.18
C ALA A 33 12.59 12.09 -1.24
N ALA A 34 12.17 11.00 -1.89
CA ALA A 34 11.59 11.03 -3.23
C ALA A 34 10.34 11.91 -3.29
N ILE A 35 9.44 11.82 -2.29
CA ILE A 35 8.26 12.67 -2.20
C ILE A 35 8.64 14.14 -2.05
N ARG A 36 9.59 14.47 -1.16
CA ARG A 36 10.07 15.86 -0.96
C ARG A 36 10.69 16.45 -2.22
N GLU A 37 11.42 15.62 -2.98
CA GLU A 37 12.11 16.01 -4.21
C GLU A 37 11.22 15.92 -5.46
N ASN A 38 9.92 15.60 -5.32
CA ASN A 38 8.99 15.36 -6.42
C ASN A 38 9.48 14.30 -7.43
N LYS A 39 10.24 13.30 -6.96
CA LYS A 39 10.61 12.13 -7.75
C LYS A 39 9.44 11.13 -7.82
N PRO A 40 9.32 10.36 -8.91
CA PRO A 40 8.23 9.40 -9.07
C PRO A 40 8.32 8.27 -8.03
N VAL A 41 7.24 8.08 -7.28
CA VAL A 41 7.08 6.98 -6.32
C VAL A 41 5.90 6.12 -6.75
N VAL A 42 6.09 4.80 -6.74
CA VAL A 42 5.07 3.81 -7.09
C VAL A 42 4.79 2.94 -5.87
N ALA A 43 3.58 3.02 -5.34
CA ALA A 43 3.14 2.13 -4.27
C ALA A 43 2.95 0.70 -4.80
N LEU A 44 3.14 -0.29 -3.93
CA LEU A 44 2.88 -1.70 -4.18
C LEU A 44 2.14 -2.33 -2.98
N GLU A 45 1.23 -3.26 -3.24
CA GLU A 45 0.51 -3.99 -2.19
C GLU A 45 1.30 -5.21 -1.67
N SER A 46 0.99 -5.66 -0.46
CA SER A 46 1.63 -6.84 0.17
C SER A 46 0.73 -8.07 0.26
N THR A 47 -0.54 -7.99 -0.19
CA THR A 47 -1.42 -9.16 -0.22
C THR A 47 -0.87 -10.22 -1.17
N ILE A 48 -0.37 -9.82 -2.35
CA ILE A 48 0.30 -10.74 -3.28
C ILE A 48 1.46 -11.54 -2.64
N ILE A 49 2.17 -10.94 -1.69
CA ILE A 49 3.31 -11.54 -0.98
C ILE A 49 2.86 -12.67 -0.03
N THR A 50 1.67 -12.54 0.56
CA THR A 50 1.22 -13.40 1.68
C THR A 50 0.08 -14.35 1.32
N HIS A 51 -0.77 -13.95 0.38
CA HIS A 51 -2.00 -14.67 0.01
C HIS A 51 -2.16 -14.84 -1.51
N GLY A 52 -1.23 -14.32 -2.31
CA GLY A 52 -1.28 -14.42 -3.78
C GLY A 52 -0.35 -15.47 -4.37
N MET A 53 0.79 -15.75 -3.71
CA MET A 53 1.83 -16.64 -4.21
C MET A 53 2.44 -17.47 -3.08
N GLU A 54 2.95 -18.65 -3.41
CA GLU A 54 3.65 -19.52 -2.47
C GLU A 54 5.12 -19.11 -2.29
N TYR A 55 5.69 -19.42 -1.13
CA TYR A 55 7.11 -19.22 -0.88
C TYR A 55 7.94 -20.26 -1.66
N PRO A 56 9.09 -19.88 -2.28
CA PRO A 56 9.76 -18.56 -2.26
C PRO A 56 9.33 -17.59 -3.37
N MET A 57 8.41 -18.01 -4.25
CA MET A 57 8.00 -17.23 -5.44
C MET A 57 7.41 -15.86 -5.07
N ASN A 58 6.73 -15.77 -3.93
CA ASN A 58 6.21 -14.51 -3.41
C ASN A 58 7.31 -13.45 -3.16
N VAL A 59 8.43 -13.84 -2.55
CA VAL A 59 9.58 -12.94 -2.30
C VAL A 59 10.24 -12.56 -3.61
N THR A 60 10.60 -13.56 -4.44
CA THR A 60 11.30 -13.30 -5.70
C THR A 60 10.48 -12.39 -6.63
N THR A 61 9.16 -12.57 -6.66
CA THR A 61 8.26 -11.72 -7.46
C THR A 61 8.18 -10.31 -6.89
N ALA A 62 8.02 -10.15 -5.58
CA ALA A 62 7.97 -8.82 -4.95
C ALA A 62 9.24 -8.01 -5.26
N LEU A 63 10.41 -8.62 -5.05
CA LEU A 63 11.70 -7.97 -5.31
C LEU A 63 11.93 -7.69 -6.80
N ALA A 64 11.50 -8.60 -7.68
CA ALA A 64 11.58 -8.37 -9.13
C ALA A 64 10.72 -7.19 -9.58
N VAL A 65 9.52 -7.03 -9.02
CA VAL A 65 8.65 -5.87 -9.31
C VAL A 65 9.28 -4.57 -8.80
N GLU A 66 9.84 -4.56 -7.59
CA GLU A 66 10.56 -3.39 -7.07
C GLU A 66 11.75 -3.02 -7.96
N LYS A 67 12.53 -4.03 -8.38
CA LYS A 67 13.67 -3.84 -9.30
C LYS A 67 13.23 -3.24 -10.63
N ASN A 68 12.15 -3.73 -11.23
CA ASN A 68 11.62 -3.19 -12.49
C ASN A 68 11.23 -1.72 -12.35
N ILE A 69 10.65 -1.30 -11.21
CA ILE A 69 10.30 0.11 -10.96
C ILE A 69 11.56 0.97 -10.86
N ILE A 70 12.61 0.48 -10.20
CA ILE A 70 13.90 1.16 -10.09
C ILE A 70 14.54 1.32 -11.47
N GLU A 71 14.52 0.28 -12.31
CA GLU A 71 15.06 0.31 -13.68
C GLU A 71 14.33 1.33 -14.58
N GLN A 72 13.06 1.64 -14.29
CA GLN A 72 12.29 2.69 -14.95
C GLN A 72 12.48 4.09 -14.32
N GLY A 73 13.41 4.24 -13.37
CA GLY A 73 13.75 5.51 -12.75
C GLY A 73 12.78 5.99 -11.66
N ALA A 74 11.96 5.09 -11.11
CA ALA A 74 11.04 5.39 -10.02
C ALA A 74 11.41 4.67 -8.72
N ILE A 75 10.84 5.15 -7.60
CA ILE A 75 11.10 4.60 -6.27
C ILE A 75 9.92 3.70 -5.90
N PRO A 76 10.12 2.39 -5.68
CA PRO A 76 9.07 1.51 -5.20
C PRO A 76 8.79 1.78 -3.72
N ALA A 77 7.52 1.64 -3.33
CA ALA A 77 7.07 1.73 -1.96
C ALA A 77 6.09 0.60 -1.65
N THR A 78 6.62 -0.60 -1.37
CA THR A 78 5.79 -1.71 -0.91
C THR A 78 5.22 -1.40 0.47
N ILE A 79 3.91 -1.57 0.63
CA ILE A 79 3.18 -1.18 1.85
C ILE A 79 2.75 -2.42 2.62
N GLY A 80 3.14 -2.49 3.90
CA GLY A 80 2.81 -3.59 4.81
C GLY A 80 2.64 -3.12 6.25
N ILE A 81 2.20 -4.03 7.13
CA ILE A 81 2.00 -3.76 8.55
C ILE A 81 2.79 -4.79 9.35
N ILE A 82 3.69 -4.33 10.22
CA ILE A 82 4.55 -5.18 11.05
C ILE A 82 4.47 -4.66 12.49
N ASP A 83 4.12 -5.52 13.44
CA ASP A 83 3.97 -5.17 14.86
C ASP A 83 3.04 -3.97 15.10
N GLY A 84 1.98 -3.86 14.30
CA GLY A 84 1.02 -2.75 14.30
C GLY A 84 1.54 -1.43 13.74
N ILE A 85 2.72 -1.42 13.14
CA ILE A 85 3.28 -0.25 12.47
C ILE A 85 2.98 -0.38 10.98
N ILE A 86 2.33 0.62 10.40
CA ILE A 86 2.16 0.74 8.95
C ILE A 86 3.49 1.22 8.37
N HIS A 87 4.04 0.44 7.44
CA HIS A 87 5.27 0.76 6.73
C HIS A 87 4.96 1.10 5.27
N VAL A 88 5.50 2.22 4.80
CA VAL A 88 5.47 2.65 3.39
C VAL A 88 6.90 2.58 2.86
N GLY A 89 7.19 1.55 2.06
CA GLY A 89 8.55 1.14 1.73
C GLY A 89 9.08 0.14 2.77
N ILE A 90 8.57 -1.09 2.75
CA ILE A 90 9.15 -2.18 3.55
C ILE A 90 10.48 -2.64 2.95
N THR A 91 11.40 -3.09 3.81
CA THR A 91 12.71 -3.62 3.38
C THR A 91 12.59 -5.05 2.83
N GLU A 92 13.65 -5.53 2.19
CA GLU A 92 13.74 -6.92 1.72
C GLU A 92 13.55 -7.93 2.88
N GLU A 93 14.14 -7.67 4.05
CA GLU A 93 13.97 -8.52 5.23
C GLU A 93 12.53 -8.50 5.73
N GLN A 94 11.85 -7.37 5.61
CA GLN A 94 10.43 -7.23 5.97
C GLN A 94 9.51 -7.93 4.95
N ILE A 95 9.84 -7.90 3.66
CA ILE A 95 9.18 -8.69 2.61
C ILE A 95 9.32 -10.18 2.93
N GLU A 96 10.54 -10.64 3.19
CA GLU A 96 10.80 -12.03 3.59
C GLU A 96 10.06 -12.42 4.86
N PHE A 97 10.05 -11.54 5.86
CA PHE A 97 9.35 -11.76 7.11
C PHE A 97 7.85 -11.99 6.86
N LEU A 98 7.21 -11.14 6.07
CA LEU A 98 5.78 -11.29 5.72
C LEU A 98 5.54 -12.59 4.95
N ALA A 99 6.40 -12.89 3.97
CA ALA A 99 6.30 -14.10 3.14
C ALA A 99 6.43 -15.39 3.96
N LYS A 100 7.37 -15.46 4.91
CA LYS A 100 7.62 -16.62 5.78
C LYS A 100 6.59 -16.76 6.90
N ASN A 101 5.93 -15.67 7.31
CA ASN A 101 4.97 -15.65 8.40
C ASN A 101 3.51 -15.46 7.93
N LYS A 102 3.16 -15.94 6.73
CA LYS A 102 1.83 -15.74 6.12
C LYS A 102 0.66 -16.09 7.05
N GLN A 103 0.80 -17.14 7.86
CA GLN A 103 -0.19 -17.61 8.84
C GLN A 103 -0.44 -16.65 10.00
N LYS A 104 0.54 -15.78 10.33
CA LYS A 104 0.41 -14.73 11.35
C LYS A 104 0.05 -13.37 10.75
N CYS A 105 0.00 -13.30 9.42
CA CYS A 105 -0.22 -12.07 8.68
C CYS A 105 -1.67 -11.99 8.22
N ARG A 106 -2.42 -11.00 8.72
CA ARG A 106 -3.81 -10.78 8.32
C ARG A 106 -3.87 -10.09 6.96
N LYS A 107 -4.67 -10.62 6.02
CA LYS A 107 -5.08 -9.88 4.82
C LYS A 107 -5.97 -8.71 5.23
N CYS A 108 -5.49 -7.48 5.08
CA CYS A 108 -6.13 -6.27 5.60
C CYS A 108 -6.70 -5.40 4.48
N SER A 109 -8.02 -5.21 4.49
CA SER A 109 -8.69 -4.12 3.78
C SER A 109 -8.75 -2.88 4.66
N ARG A 110 -9.34 -1.77 4.17
CA ARG A 110 -9.42 -0.49 4.91
C ARG A 110 -10.02 -0.65 6.31
N ARG A 111 -11.04 -1.50 6.45
CA ARG A 111 -11.71 -1.76 7.74
C ARG A 111 -10.82 -2.46 8.77
N ASP A 112 -9.81 -3.19 8.33
CA ASP A 112 -8.94 -3.99 9.19
C ASP A 112 -7.79 -3.17 9.80
N LEU A 113 -7.45 -2.02 9.20
CA LEU A 113 -6.28 -1.22 9.58
C LEU A 113 -6.27 -0.81 11.05
N GLY A 114 -7.38 -0.27 11.56
CA GLY A 114 -7.47 0.14 12.96
C GLY A 114 -7.29 -1.04 13.92
N TYR A 115 -7.89 -2.19 13.59
CA TYR A 115 -7.79 -3.40 14.40
C TYR A 115 -6.36 -3.94 14.45
N ILE A 116 -5.71 -4.10 13.30
CA ILE A 116 -4.39 -4.72 13.24
C ILE A 116 -3.31 -3.84 13.89
N VAL A 117 -3.40 -2.51 13.72
CA VAL A 117 -2.55 -1.52 14.39
C VAL A 117 -2.74 -1.60 15.92
N ALA A 118 -3.98 -1.57 16.40
CA ALA A 118 -4.27 -1.62 17.83
C ALA A 118 -3.82 -2.93 18.49
N LYS A 119 -3.87 -4.05 17.76
CA LYS A 119 -3.42 -5.36 18.24
C LYS A 119 -1.92 -5.59 18.12
N LYS A 120 -1.15 -4.64 17.57
CA LYS A 120 0.28 -4.82 17.26
C LYS A 120 0.52 -6.07 16.42
N GLY A 121 -0.39 -6.35 15.48
CA GLY A 121 -0.31 -7.54 14.62
C GLY A 121 0.46 -7.27 13.32
N HIS A 122 0.64 -8.32 12.53
CA HIS A 122 1.18 -8.22 11.16
C HIS A 122 0.03 -8.29 10.16
N GLY A 123 0.14 -7.48 9.11
CA GLY A 123 -0.89 -7.39 8.09
C GLY A 123 -0.31 -7.12 6.71
N SER A 124 -0.86 -7.81 5.72
CA SER A 124 -0.68 -7.47 4.33
C SER A 124 -1.81 -6.57 3.88
N THR A 125 -1.51 -5.58 3.06
CA THR A 125 -2.51 -4.62 2.60
C THR A 125 -3.09 -5.07 1.27
N THR A 126 -4.42 -5.07 1.15
CA THR A 126 -5.11 -5.22 -0.14
C THR A 126 -5.08 -3.89 -0.88
N VAL A 127 -5.38 -3.92 -2.18
CA VAL A 127 -5.66 -2.73 -3.02
C VAL A 127 -6.31 -1.57 -2.25
N ALA A 128 -7.44 -1.79 -1.57
CA ALA A 128 -8.16 -0.74 -0.85
C ALA A 128 -7.34 -0.13 0.30
N ALA A 129 -6.65 -0.96 1.09
CA ALA A 129 -5.80 -0.50 2.18
C ALA A 129 -4.53 0.19 1.65
N THR A 130 -3.89 -0.37 0.63
CA THR A 130 -2.69 0.17 -0.02
C THR A 130 -2.98 1.55 -0.60
N MET A 131 -4.08 1.72 -1.34
CA MET A 131 -4.48 3.04 -1.87
C MET A 131 -4.68 4.08 -0.78
N TYR A 132 -5.34 3.70 0.32
CA TYR A 132 -5.58 4.60 1.43
C TYR A 132 -4.26 5.04 2.10
N ILE A 133 -3.35 4.11 2.36
CA ILE A 133 -2.06 4.39 3.00
C ILE A 133 -1.14 5.18 2.05
N ALA A 134 -1.10 4.82 0.77
CA ALA A 134 -0.35 5.55 -0.26
C ALA A 134 -0.82 7.00 -0.36
N PHE A 135 -2.14 7.22 -0.35
CA PHE A 135 -2.73 8.56 -0.32
C PHE A 135 -2.29 9.36 0.90
N LEU A 136 -2.31 8.77 2.10
CA LEU A 136 -1.82 9.42 3.32
C LEU A 136 -0.33 9.76 3.25
N ALA A 137 0.47 8.91 2.59
CA ALA A 137 1.89 9.14 2.36
C ALA A 137 2.18 10.16 1.23
N GLY A 138 1.17 10.64 0.50
CA GLY A 138 1.36 11.55 -0.64
C GLY A 138 1.78 10.86 -1.94
N ILE A 139 1.67 9.53 -2.03
CA ILE A 139 1.96 8.74 -3.23
C ILE A 139 0.72 8.68 -4.11
N LYS A 140 0.88 9.02 -5.39
CA LYS A 140 -0.24 9.17 -6.35
C LYS A 140 -0.39 8.01 -7.33
N ILE A 141 0.61 7.13 -7.41
CA ILE A 141 0.66 6.01 -8.35
C ILE A 141 0.75 4.72 -7.56
N PHE A 142 -0.10 3.75 -7.89
CA PHE A 142 -0.14 2.42 -7.30
C PHE A 142 -0.30 1.39 -8.41
N VAL A 143 0.51 0.33 -8.37
CA VAL A 143 0.45 -0.80 -9.30
C VAL A 143 0.11 -2.08 -8.55
N THR A 144 -0.76 -2.89 -9.14
CA THR A 144 -1.16 -4.22 -8.65
C THR A 144 -1.39 -5.17 -9.83
N GLY A 145 -1.48 -6.47 -9.57
CA GLY A 145 -1.83 -7.46 -10.60
C GLY A 145 -3.31 -7.40 -11.02
N GLY A 146 -4.21 -7.10 -10.08
CA GLY A 146 -5.64 -6.99 -10.34
C GLY A 146 -6.38 -6.35 -9.17
N ILE A 147 -7.49 -5.69 -9.47
CA ILE A 147 -8.36 -5.09 -8.46
C ILE A 147 -9.42 -6.09 -7.98
N GLY A 148 -9.92 -5.89 -6.76
CA GLY A 148 -11.16 -6.52 -6.33
C GLY A 148 -12.35 -6.01 -7.15
N GLY A 149 -13.51 -6.65 -6.98
CA GLY A 149 -14.72 -6.25 -7.69
C GLY A 149 -15.95 -6.97 -7.17
N VAL A 150 -17.00 -6.97 -8.00
CA VAL A 150 -18.24 -7.70 -7.74
C VAL A 150 -17.98 -9.18 -7.95
N HIS A 151 -18.21 -10.00 -6.92
CA HIS A 151 -18.09 -11.45 -7.05
C HIS A 151 -19.28 -12.04 -7.82
N ARG A 152 -19.10 -13.22 -8.41
CA ARG A 152 -20.18 -13.94 -9.09
C ARG A 152 -21.22 -14.38 -8.05
N GLY A 153 -22.51 -14.09 -8.29
CA GLY A 153 -23.58 -14.35 -7.31
C GLY A 153 -23.81 -13.20 -6.32
N ALA A 154 -23.14 -12.05 -6.48
CA ALA A 154 -23.29 -10.90 -5.58
C ALA A 154 -24.69 -10.29 -5.59
N GLU A 155 -25.50 -10.57 -6.61
CA GLU A 155 -26.92 -10.21 -6.64
C GLU A 155 -27.73 -10.85 -5.49
N GLU A 156 -27.24 -11.97 -4.95
CA GLU A 156 -27.82 -12.65 -3.77
C GLU A 156 -26.97 -12.44 -2.51
N THR A 157 -25.64 -12.51 -2.63
CA THR A 157 -24.72 -12.57 -1.47
C THR A 157 -24.23 -11.21 -0.99
N PHE A 158 -24.30 -10.19 -1.85
CA PHE A 158 -23.72 -8.85 -1.66
C PHE A 158 -22.20 -8.87 -1.41
N ASP A 159 -21.51 -9.89 -1.93
CA ASP A 159 -20.05 -10.00 -1.87
C ASP A 159 -19.39 -9.09 -2.92
N ILE A 160 -19.06 -7.88 -2.48
CA ILE A 160 -18.43 -6.85 -3.30
C ILE A 160 -17.23 -6.31 -2.52
N SER A 161 -16.06 -6.33 -3.18
CA SER A 161 -14.81 -5.85 -2.60
C SER A 161 -14.83 -4.37 -2.20
#